data_AF-A0A4Q7ECG9-F1
#
_entry.id   AF-A0A4Q7ECG9-F1
#
_cell.length_a   1.000
_cell.length_b   1.000
_cell.length_c   1.000
_cell.angle_alpha   90.00
_cell.angle_beta   90.00
_cell.angle_gamma   90.00
#
_symmetry.space_group_name_H-M   'P 1'
#
loop_
_entity.id
_entity.type
_entity.pdbx_description
1 polymer ?
#
loop_
_entity_poly.entity_id
_entity_poly.type
_entity_poly.pdbx_seq_one_letter_code
_entity_poly.pdbx_strand_id
1 'polypeptide(L)'
;MITGEDLKNMRLLAGKTQQEMADMVEISRDTFINYEKEVSKIPLEYFIVWSKACKIDFTSIFRQLADCKISVASKGILVGKRRYKGNQNEEKS
;
A
#
# COMPACT_ATOMS: atom_id res chain seq x y z
N MET A 1 1.87 -10.79 -9.43
CA MET A 1 2.04 -9.34 -9.62
C MET A 1 0.66 -8.75 -9.75
N ILE A 2 0.41 -7.58 -9.17
CA ILE A 2 -0.85 -6.85 -9.38
C ILE A 2 -0.82 -6.27 -10.79
N THR A 3 -1.87 -6.51 -11.56
CA THR A 3 -2.03 -6.11 -12.95
C THR A 3 -2.87 -4.83 -13.07
N GLY A 4 -2.86 -4.22 -14.27
CA GLY A 4 -3.77 -3.10 -14.57
C GLY A 4 -5.24 -3.52 -14.51
N GLU A 5 -5.54 -4.76 -14.90
CA GLU A 5 -6.88 -5.32 -14.85
C GLU A 5 -7.35 -5.56 -13.40
N ASP A 6 -6.47 -5.97 -12.49
CA ASP A 6 -6.80 -6.06 -11.05
C ASP A 6 -7.20 -4.68 -10.48
N LEU A 7 -6.44 -3.63 -10.83
CA LEU A 7 -6.72 -2.26 -10.40
C LEU A 7 -8.08 -1.77 -10.92
N LYS A 8 -8.39 -2.07 -12.18
CA LYS A 8 -9.66 -1.75 -12.81
C LYS A 8 -10.83 -2.48 -12.14
N ASN A 9 -10.71 -3.78 -11.89
CA ASN A 9 -11.74 -4.57 -11.24
C ASN A 9 -11.99 -4.10 -9.80
N MET A 10 -10.93 -3.78 -9.07
CA MET A 10 -11.02 -3.22 -7.73
C MET A 10 -11.73 -1.85 -7.72
N ARG A 11 -11.43 -0.97 -8.69
CA ARG A 11 -12.12 0.33 -8.84
C ARG A 11 -13.61 0.13 -9.14
N LEU A 12 -13.94 -0.74 -10.10
CA LEU A 12 -15.32 -1.00 -10.53
C LEU A 12 -16.14 -1.62 -9.39
N LEU A 13 -15.58 -2.58 -8.65
CA LEU A 13 -16.23 -3.19 -7.49
C LEU A 13 -16.54 -2.15 -6.41
N ALA A 14 -15.67 -1.15 -6.23
CA ALA A 14 -15.87 -0.05 -5.29
C ALA A 14 -16.78 1.07 -5.81
N GLY A 15 -17.28 0.98 -7.05
CA GLY A 15 -18.14 2.00 -7.66
C GLY A 15 -17.45 3.33 -7.94
N LYS A 16 -16.12 3.32 -8.17
CA LYS A 16 -15.31 4.54 -8.32
C LYS A 16 -14.99 4.88 -9.78
N THR A 17 -14.89 6.17 -10.06
CA THR A 17 -14.41 6.70 -11.33
C THR A 17 -12.89 6.72 -11.37
N GLN A 18 -12.31 6.80 -12.58
CA GLN A 18 -10.86 6.93 -12.75
C GLN A 18 -10.32 8.24 -12.14
N GLN A 19 -11.12 9.31 -12.16
CA GLN A 19 -10.74 10.59 -11.55
C GLN A 19 -10.64 10.48 -10.04
N GLU A 20 -11.66 9.91 -9.38
CA GLU A 20 -11.64 9.72 -7.92
C GLU A 20 -10.45 8.89 -7.46
N MET A 21 -10.04 7.88 -8.24
CA MET A 21 -8.84 7.10 -7.92
C MET A 21 -7.57 7.92 -8.11
N ALA A 22 -7.47 8.72 -9.17
CA ALA A 22 -6.32 9.58 -9.41
C ALA A 22 -6.14 10.63 -8.30
N ASP A 23 -7.25 11.21 -7.84
CA ASP A 23 -7.27 12.23 -6.79
C ASP A 23 -6.75 11.68 -5.44
N MET A 24 -6.96 10.39 -5.14
CA MET A 24 -6.49 9.77 -3.88
C MET A 24 -4.97 9.76 -3.70
N VAL A 25 -4.23 9.84 -4.80
CA VAL A 25 -2.76 9.79 -4.80
C VAL A 25 -2.15 10.97 -5.56
N GLU A 26 -2.94 12.02 -5.80
CA GLU A 26 -2.51 13.28 -6.40
C GLU A 26 -1.83 13.12 -7.78
N ILE A 27 -2.35 12.20 -8.62
CA ILE A 27 -1.89 12.01 -10.00
C ILE A 27 -2.93 12.48 -11.02
N SER A 28 -2.52 12.61 -12.28
CA SER A 28 -3.48 12.86 -13.36
C SER A 28 -4.35 11.63 -13.64
N ARG A 29 -5.57 11.87 -14.12
CA ARG A 29 -6.47 10.80 -14.60
C ARG A 29 -5.84 9.96 -15.71
N ASP A 30 -5.07 10.58 -16.61
CA ASP A 30 -4.39 9.87 -17.70
C ASP A 30 -3.31 8.93 -17.17
N THR A 31 -2.59 9.33 -16.12
CA THR A 31 -1.65 8.46 -15.42
C THR A 31 -2.37 7.23 -14.85
N PHE A 32 -3.53 7.41 -14.23
CA PHE A 32 -4.34 6.30 -13.73
C PHE A 32 -4.83 5.37 -14.87
N ILE A 33 -5.26 5.93 -16.00
CA ILE A 33 -5.65 5.15 -17.19
C ILE A 33 -4.49 4.32 -17.72
N ASN A 34 -3.28 4.87 -17.73
CA ASN A 34 -2.08 4.15 -18.17
C ASN A 34 -1.77 2.95 -17.27
N TYR A 35 -2.07 3.04 -15.98
CA TYR A 35 -1.97 1.91 -15.06
C TYR A 35 -3.00 0.83 -15.39
N GLU A 36 -4.28 1.18 -15.59
CA GLU A 36 -5.32 0.19 -15.96
C GLU A 36 -5.02 -0.49 -17.30
N LYS A 37 -4.35 0.20 -18.23
CA LYS A 37 -3.96 -0.32 -19.55
C LYS A 37 -2.60 -1.02 -19.56
N GLU A 38 -1.94 -1.16 -18.41
CA GLU A 38 -0.59 -1.73 -18.28
C GLU A 38 0.50 -1.01 -19.11
N VAL A 39 0.24 0.24 -19.49
CA VAL A 39 1.22 1.11 -20.18
C VAL A 39 2.33 1.53 -19.22
N SER A 40 2.05 1.56 -17.92
CA SER A 40 3.01 1.96 -16.89
C SER A 40 2.91 1.07 -15.65
N LYS A 41 4.03 0.89 -14.94
CA LYS A 41 4.06 0.12 -13.69
C LYS A 41 3.37 0.89 -12.58
N ILE A 42 2.58 0.18 -11.79
CA ILE A 42 1.87 0.72 -10.63
C ILE A 42 2.85 0.84 -9.45
N PRO A 43 3.07 2.04 -8.88
CA PRO A 43 3.80 2.17 -7.63
C PRO A 43 3.08 1.46 -6.48
N LEU A 44 3.82 0.71 -5.66
CA LEU A 44 3.24 -0.09 -4.59
C LEU A 44 2.53 0.80 -3.55
N GLU A 45 3.11 1.96 -3.23
CA GLU A 45 2.51 2.95 -2.34
C GLU A 45 1.10 3.37 -2.80
N TYR A 46 0.91 3.59 -4.09
CA TYR A 46 -0.39 3.99 -4.65
C TYR A 46 -1.37 2.84 -4.59
N PHE A 47 -0.92 1.63 -4.93
CA PHE A 47 -1.76 0.44 -4.84
C PHE A 47 -2.28 0.20 -3.42
N ILE A 48 -1.46 0.42 -2.39
CA ILE A 48 -1.87 0.29 -0.99
C ILE A 48 -2.96 1.31 -0.63
N VAL A 49 -2.87 2.55 -1.13
CA VAL A 49 -3.90 3.58 -0.90
C VAL A 49 -5.22 3.17 -1.55
N TRP A 50 -5.20 2.80 -2.83
CA TRP A 50 -6.40 2.37 -3.55
C TRP A 50 -7.03 1.11 -2.97
N SER A 51 -6.19 0.15 -2.58
CA SER A 51 -6.58 -1.06 -1.87
C SER A 51 -7.43 -0.77 -0.63
N LYS A 52 -6.99 0.18 0.21
CA LYS A 52 -7.75 0.62 1.38
C LYS A 52 -9.05 1.31 0.99
N ALA A 53 -9.00 2.21 0.00
CA ALA A 53 -10.17 2.94 -0.48
C ALA A 53 -11.24 2.02 -1.11
N CYS A 54 -10.81 0.90 -1.69
CA CYS A 54 -11.67 -0.13 -2.28
C CYS A 54 -11.99 -1.28 -1.31
N LYS A 55 -11.69 -1.12 -0.01
CA LYS A 55 -12.01 -2.09 1.06
C LYS A 55 -11.44 -3.49 0.82
N ILE A 56 -10.29 -3.60 0.17
CA ILE A 56 -9.56 -4.86 0.06
C ILE A 56 -8.87 -5.15 1.40
N ASP A 57 -9.09 -6.35 1.94
CA ASP A 57 -8.54 -6.77 3.23
C ASP A 57 -7.11 -7.31 3.10
N PHE A 58 -6.17 -6.66 3.78
CA PHE A 58 -4.75 -7.08 3.87
C PHE A 58 -4.38 -7.61 5.27
N THR A 59 -5.34 -7.75 6.18
CA THR A 59 -5.10 -8.10 7.59
C THR A 59 -4.30 -9.39 7.74
N SER A 60 -4.64 -10.41 6.95
CA SER A 60 -3.93 -11.70 6.98
C SER A 60 -2.46 -11.57 6.59
N ILE A 61 -2.15 -10.76 5.57
CA ILE A 61 -0.76 -10.52 5.12
C ILE A 61 0.00 -9.73 6.18
N PHE A 62 -0.59 -8.67 6.73
CA PHE A 62 0.05 -7.88 7.78
C PHE A 62 0.30 -8.67 9.06
N ARG A 63 -0.60 -9.60 9.40
CA ARG A 63 -0.41 -10.54 10.51
C ARG A 63 0.79 -11.45 10.26
N GLN A 64 0.86 -12.08 9.09
CA GLN A 64 2.01 -12.93 8.72
C GLN A 64 3.33 -12.13 8.76
N LEU A 65 3.35 -10.88 8.31
CA LEU A 65 4.52 -10.01 8.40
C LEU A 65 4.89 -9.65 9.84
N ALA A 66 3.92 -9.50 10.74
CA ALA A 66 4.18 -9.30 12.17
C ALA A 66 4.79 -10.56 12.81
N ASP A 67 4.27 -11.73 12.48
CA ASP A 67 4.77 -13.03 12.95
C ASP A 67 6.21 -13.30 12.50
N CYS A 68 6.60 -12.81 11.31
CA CYS A 68 8.00 -12.85 10.87
C CYS A 68 8.92 -12.08 11.83
N LYS A 69 8.52 -10.91 12.34
CA LYS A 69 9.35 -10.11 13.26
C LYS A 69 9.59 -10.85 14.58
N ILE A 70 8.54 -11.51 15.10
CA ILE A 70 8.63 -12.34 16.29
C ILE A 70 9.58 -13.50 16.03
N SER A 71 9.38 -14.20 14.90
CA SER A 71 10.18 -15.37 14.52
C SER A 71 11.67 -15.04 14.34
N VAL A 72 12.01 -13.87 13.81
CA VAL A 72 13.40 -13.37 13.68
C VAL A 72 14.03 -13.16 15.06
N ALA A 73 13.30 -12.57 15.99
CA ALA A 73 13.76 -12.37 17.37
C ALA A 73 13.96 -13.71 18.10
N SER A 74 13.00 -14.64 17.97
CA SER A 74 13.06 -15.96 18.60
C SER A 74 14.18 -16.85 18.05
N LYS A 75 14.53 -16.70 16.76
CA LYS A 75 15.59 -17.48 16.09
C LYS A 75 17.00 -16.89 16.25
N GLY A 76 17.16 -15.78 16.98
CA GLY A 76 18.46 -15.13 17.17
C GLY A 76 19.08 -14.58 15.87
N ILE A 77 18.26 -14.33 14.83
CA ILE A 77 18.72 -13.74 13.57
C ILE A 77 19.04 -12.27 13.85
N LEU A 78 20.32 -11.92 13.94
CA LEU A 78 20.80 -10.58 14.22
C LEU A 78 20.39 -9.61 13.09
N VAL A 79 19.34 -8.83 13.30
CA VAL A 79 19.06 -7.67 12.44
C VAL A 79 20.05 -6.58 12.81
N GLY A 80 21.01 -6.31 11.92
CA GLY A 80 21.98 -5.22 12.09
C GLY A 80 21.25 -3.92 12.47
N LYS A 81 21.65 -3.32 13.60
CA LYS A 81 21.03 -2.14 14.20
C LYS A 81 20.98 -0.96 13.22
N ARG A 82 19.90 -0.79 12.45
CA ARG A 82 19.50 0.55 11.99
C ARG A 82 18.71 1.18 13.14
N ARG A 83 19.36 2.12 13.85
CA ARG A 83 18.75 2.96 14.90
C ARG A 83 17.43 3.54 14.38
N TYR A 84 16.30 3.06 14.90
CA TYR A 84 15.04 3.79 14.80
C TYR A 84 15.12 4.94 15.82
N LYS A 85 15.37 6.17 15.36
CA LYS A 85 15.18 7.37 16.17
C LYS A 85 13.68 7.65 16.17
N GLY A 86 12.98 7.21 17.21
CA GLY A 86 11.64 7.71 17.49
C GLY A 86 11.75 9.17 17.90
N ASN A 87 11.10 10.07 17.16
CA ASN A 87 10.86 11.44 17.62
C ASN A 87 9.92 11.37 18.83
N GLN A 88 10.44 11.69 20.02
CA GLN A 88 9.64 12.19 21.13
C GLN A 88 9.76 13.71 21.09
N ASN A 89 8.81 14.37 20.43
CA ASN A 89 8.47 15.78 20.54
C ASN A 89 6.98 15.81 20.21
N GLU A 90 6.11 15.88 21.21
CA GLU A 90 5.27 17.04 21.58
C GLU A 90 4.02 16.34 22.18
N GLU A 91 3.37 16.69 23.29
CA GLU A 91 3.16 17.98 23.94
C GLU A 91 3.04 17.72 25.47
N LYS A 92 3.82 18.44 26.27
CA LYS A 92 3.38 18.87 27.60
C LYS A 92 3.13 20.37 27.49
N SER A 93 1.87 20.77 27.58
CA SER A 93 1.42 22.06 28.09
C SER A 93 0.13 21.82 28.85
#